data_AF-A0AA51RF65-F1
#
_entry.id   AF-A0AA51RF65-F1
#
_cell.length_a   1.000
_cell.length_b   1.000
_cell.length_c   1.000
_cell.angle_alpha   90.00
_cell.angle_beta   90.00
_cell.angle_gamma   90.00
#
_symmetry.space_group_name_H-M   'P 1'
#
loop_
_entity.id
_entity.type
_entity.pdbx_description
1 polymer ?
#
loop_
_entity_poly.entity_id
_entity_poly.type
_entity_poly.pdbx_seq_one_letter_code
_entity_poly.pdbx_strand_id
1 'polypeptide(L)'
;MKYIAVMIMGVLLITISYLTFRYESSLLIGQFLTLFALYLFLAFQKKEFSLNEIITFGILFRLLLLLLTPNLSEDVYRFLWDGKLWWEGIDAYAFLPSEIAKENILKSRVIYSTQFTQLLQHLSTIKSIDFCYWRNT
;
A
#
# COMPACT_ATOMS: atom_id res chain seq x y z
N MET A 1 11.15 8.76 31.16
CA MET A 1 10.39 9.63 30.24
C MET A 1 10.83 9.51 28.77
N LYS A 2 12.11 9.71 28.41
CA LYS A 2 12.54 9.64 26.99
C LYS A 2 12.26 8.29 26.32
N TYR A 3 12.59 7.18 26.98
CA TYR A 3 12.36 5.83 26.43
C TYR A 3 10.88 5.45 26.31
N ILE A 4 10.03 5.99 27.18
CA ILE A 4 8.57 5.77 27.11
C ILE A 4 8.03 6.43 25.84
N ALA A 5 8.44 7.67 25.54
CA ALA A 5 8.05 8.33 24.31
C ALA A 5 8.55 7.58 23.06
N VAL A 6 9.80 7.09 23.08
CA VAL A 6 10.36 6.26 21.98
C VAL A 6 9.56 4.96 21.81
N MET A 7 9.17 4.30 22.90
CA MET A 7 8.32 3.10 22.84
C MET A 7 6.95 3.42 22.22
N ILE A 8 6.31 4.51 22.64
CA ILE A 8 5.02 4.96 22.07
C ILE A 8 5.16 5.25 20.58
N MET A 9 6.24 5.89 20.15
CA MET A 9 6.53 6.12 18.73
C MET A 9 6.67 4.79 17.97
N GLY A 10 7.33 3.80 18.54
CA GLY A 10 7.44 2.46 17.96
C GLY A 10 6.08 1.78 17.78
N VAL A 11 5.21 1.86 18.80
CA VAL A 11 3.84 1.33 18.72
C VAL A 11 3.04 2.04 17.62
N LEU A 12 3.11 3.38 17.56
CA LEU A 12 2.42 4.16 16.53
C LEU A 12 2.92 3.82 15.12
N LEU A 13 4.22 3.59 14.95
CA LEU A 13 4.79 3.15 13.67
C LEU A 13 4.25 1.79 13.25
N ILE A 14 4.11 0.85 14.19
CA ILE A 14 3.49 -0.46 13.92
C ILE A 14 2.02 -0.29 13.56
N THR A 15 1.25 0.52 14.29
CA THR A 15 -0.18 0.70 14.00
C THR A 15 -0.40 1.32 12.62
N ILE A 16 0.36 2.38 12.27
CA ILE A 16 0.30 3.03 10.95
C ILE A 16 0.61 2.01 9.85
N SER A 17 1.61 1.16 10.08
CA SER A 17 2.12 0.27 9.03
C SER A 17 1.26 -0.96 8.80
N TYR A 18 0.72 -1.57 9.86
CA TYR A 18 0.02 -2.86 9.77
C TYR A 18 -1.50 -2.76 9.93
N LEU A 19 -2.00 -1.78 10.69
CA LEU A 19 -3.41 -1.73 11.08
C LEU A 19 -4.20 -0.61 10.39
N THR A 20 -3.52 0.41 9.88
CA THR A 20 -4.19 1.57 9.27
C THR A 20 -4.16 1.48 7.76
N PHE A 21 -5.36 1.38 7.16
CA PHE A 21 -5.50 1.39 5.72
C PHE A 21 -5.29 2.80 5.13
N ARG A 22 -4.77 2.86 3.91
CA ARG A 22 -4.43 4.12 3.21
C ARG A 22 -5.63 5.05 2.96
N TYR A 23 -6.84 4.49 2.86
CA TYR A 23 -8.05 5.28 2.61
C TYR A 23 -8.58 5.97 3.88
N GLU A 24 -8.12 5.58 5.07
CA GLU A 24 -8.51 6.20 6.34
C GLU A 24 -7.69 7.47 6.62
N SER A 25 -7.76 8.42 5.70
CA SER A 25 -6.93 9.64 5.69
C SER A 25 -7.01 10.42 7.00
N SER A 26 -8.18 10.53 7.62
CA SER A 26 -8.36 11.23 8.90
C SER A 26 -7.58 10.56 10.03
N LEU A 27 -7.60 9.23 10.10
CA LEU A 27 -6.87 8.47 11.12
C LEU A 27 -5.36 8.58 10.90
N LEU A 28 -4.91 8.46 9.65
CA LEU A 28 -3.50 8.62 9.28
C LEU A 28 -2.96 10.00 9.65
N ILE A 29 -3.71 11.07 9.36
CA ILE A 29 -3.33 12.43 9.73
C ILE A 29 -3.22 12.54 11.25
N GLY A 30 -4.19 12.02 12.01
CA GLY A 30 -4.16 12.04 13.47
C GLY A 30 -2.95 11.31 14.06
N GLN A 31 -2.64 10.12 13.55
CA GLN A 31 -1.47 9.33 13.97
C GLN A 31 -0.16 10.04 13.61
N PHE A 32 -0.07 10.64 12.43
CA PHE A 32 1.11 11.39 11.99
C PHE A 32 1.35 12.65 12.83
N LEU A 33 0.28 13.42 13.12
CA LEU A 33 0.35 14.58 14.01
C LEU A 33 0.78 14.18 15.42
N THR A 34 0.31 13.02 15.91
CA THR A 34 0.70 12.49 17.22
C THR A 34 2.20 12.12 17.24
N LEU A 35 2.71 11.46 16.21
CA LEU A 35 4.14 11.19 16.06
C LEU A 35 4.96 12.49 16.03
N PHE A 36 4.49 13.48 15.29
CA PHE A 36 5.15 14.78 15.20
C PHE A 36 5.18 15.52 16.54
N ALA A 37 4.07 15.49 17.29
CA ALA A 37 3.99 16.07 18.63
C ALA A 37 4.95 15.37 19.62
N LEU A 38 5.07 14.03 19.56
CA LEU A 38 6.03 13.28 20.37
C LEU A 38 7.48 13.60 20.02
N TYR A 39 7.77 13.77 18.74
CA TYR A 39 9.08 14.24 18.28
C TYR A 39 9.41 15.61 18.85
N LEU A 40 8.49 16.59 18.73
CA LEU A 40 8.69 17.93 19.28
C LEU A 40 8.88 17.89 20.81
N PHE A 41 8.07 17.09 21.52
CA PHE A 41 8.20 16.91 22.96
C PHE A 41 9.59 16.40 23.37
N LEU A 42 10.17 15.46 22.62
CA LEU A 42 11.53 14.97 22.86
C LEU A 42 12.59 16.02 22.50
N ALA A 43 12.40 16.76 21.41
CA ALA A 43 13.32 17.83 20.99
C ALA A 43 13.39 18.97 22.03
N PHE A 44 12.25 19.36 22.61
CA PHE A 44 12.20 20.43 23.62
C PHE A 44 12.82 20.03 24.97
N GLN A 45 12.89 18.75 25.30
CA GLN A 45 13.53 18.32 26.55
C GLN A 45 15.05 18.45 26.54
N LYS A 46 15.68 18.79 25.40
CA LYS A 46 17.15 18.89 25.24
C LYS A 46 17.91 17.70 25.86
N LYS A 47 17.27 16.52 25.86
CA LYS A 47 17.88 15.31 26.41
C LYS A 47 18.77 14.71 25.35
N GLU A 48 20.04 14.56 25.69
CA GLU A 48 20.97 13.94 24.78
C GLU A 48 20.67 12.44 24.65
N PHE A 49 20.61 12.00 23.41
CA PHE A 49 20.71 10.60 23.05
C PHE A 49 22.15 10.33 22.68
N SER A 50 22.72 9.26 23.23
CA SER A 50 24.02 8.79 22.77
C SER A 50 23.90 8.27 21.33
N LEU A 51 24.98 8.35 20.55
CA LEU A 51 25.00 7.80 19.18
C LEU A 51 24.59 6.32 19.15
N ASN A 52 25.03 5.54 20.14
CA ASN A 52 24.67 4.13 20.26
C ASN A 52 23.16 3.92 20.44
N GLU A 53 22.49 4.76 21.23
CA GLU A 53 21.03 4.72 21.38
C GLU A 53 20.32 5.02 20.06
N ILE A 54 20.75 6.06 19.34
CA ILE A 54 20.14 6.46 18.07
C ILE A 54 20.27 5.34 17.04
N ILE A 55 21.46 4.74 16.92
CA ILE A 55 21.72 3.63 16.00
C ILE A 55 20.87 2.42 16.38
N THR A 56 20.82 2.07 17.67
CA THR A 56 20.04 0.92 18.16
C THR A 56 18.55 1.08 17.86
N PHE A 57 17.96 2.24 18.18
CA PHE A 57 16.55 2.50 17.89
C PHE A 57 16.28 2.59 16.39
N GLY A 58 17.18 3.18 15.61
CA GLY A 58 17.08 3.23 14.15
C GLY A 58 17.04 1.84 13.52
N ILE A 59 17.91 0.93 13.96
CA ILE A 59 17.91 -0.47 13.50
C ILE A 59 16.63 -1.17 13.93
N LEU A 60 16.21 -1.04 15.20
CA LEU A 60 14.99 -1.67 15.70
C LEU A 60 13.75 -1.24 14.91
N PHE A 61 13.57 0.08 14.70
CA PHE A 61 12.45 0.58 13.89
C PHE A 61 12.52 0.10 12.46
N ARG A 62 13.72 -0.02 11.88
CA ARG A 62 13.86 -0.54 10.52
C ARG A 62 13.48 -2.02 10.43
N LEU A 63 13.89 -2.83 11.39
CA LEU A 63 13.52 -4.24 11.48
C LEU A 63 12.01 -4.43 11.61
N LEU A 64 11.33 -3.59 12.41
CA LEU A 64 9.86 -3.61 12.53
C LEU A 64 9.13 -3.37 11.19
N LEU A 65 9.77 -2.62 10.28
CA LEU A 65 9.21 -2.29 8.97
C LEU A 65 9.58 -3.29 7.87
N LEU A 66 10.60 -4.16 8.05
CA LEU A 66 11.07 -5.07 6.99
C LEU A 66 10.05 -6.13 6.59
N LEU A 67 9.14 -6.50 7.49
CA LEU A 67 8.11 -7.51 7.24
C LEU A 67 6.85 -6.93 6.57
N LEU A 68 6.85 -5.63 6.27
CA LEU A 68 5.74 -5.00 5.55
C LEU A 68 5.82 -5.37 4.08
N THR A 69 4.88 -6.19 3.65
CA THR A 69 4.57 -6.32 2.23
C THR A 69 4.21 -4.93 1.72
N PRO A 70 4.88 -4.41 0.67
CA PRO A 70 4.51 -3.12 0.12
C PRO A 70 3.05 -3.22 -0.30
N ASN A 71 2.19 -2.39 0.30
CA ASN A 71 0.81 -2.27 -0.12
C ASN A 71 0.88 -1.70 -1.56
N LEU A 72 0.79 -2.60 -2.55
CA LEU A 72 0.86 -2.25 -3.97
C LEU A 72 -0.13 -1.11 -4.18
N SER A 73 0.34 -0.02 -4.81
CA SER A 73 -0.59 1.01 -5.26
C SER A 73 -1.65 0.34 -6.12
N GLU A 74 -2.89 0.81 -6.02
CA GLU A 74 -3.99 0.36 -6.87
C GLU A 74 -3.64 0.52 -8.36
N ASP A 75 -2.69 1.41 -8.67
CA ASP A 75 -2.16 1.66 -10.01
C ASP A 75 -1.46 0.46 -10.66
N VAL A 76 -0.92 -0.49 -9.88
CA VAL A 76 -0.30 -1.69 -10.46
C VAL A 76 -1.33 -2.54 -11.20
N TYR A 77 -2.54 -2.65 -10.66
CA TYR A 77 -3.63 -3.39 -11.31
C TYR A 77 -4.10 -2.68 -12.59
N ARG A 78 -4.09 -1.34 -12.57
CA ARG A 78 -4.36 -0.54 -13.76
C ARG A 78 -3.32 -0.79 -14.85
N PHE A 79 -2.03 -0.78 -14.50
CA PHE A 79 -0.97 -1.07 -15.49
C PHE A 79 -1.02 -2.49 -16.03
N LEU A 80 -1.40 -3.48 -15.21
CA LEU A 80 -1.61 -4.85 -15.70
C LEU A 80 -2.80 -4.93 -16.65
N TRP A 81 -3.85 -4.17 -16.39
CA TRP A 81 -5.01 -4.07 -17.27
C TRP A 81 -4.67 -3.37 -18.59
N ASP A 82 -3.98 -2.23 -18.52
CA ASP A 82 -3.55 -1.47 -19.71
C ASP A 82 -2.60 -2.30 -20.58
N GLY A 83 -1.68 -3.07 -19.96
CA GLY A 83 -0.80 -4.00 -20.67
C GLY A 83 -1.57 -5.13 -21.37
N LYS A 84 -2.66 -5.62 -20.77
CA LYS A 84 -3.55 -6.60 -21.39
C LYS A 84 -4.28 -6.00 -22.60
N LEU A 85 -4.79 -4.78 -22.49
CA LEU A 85 -5.47 -4.11 -23.61
C LEU A 85 -4.51 -3.83 -24.76
N TRP A 86 -3.28 -3.39 -24.45
CA TRP A 86 -2.24 -3.17 -25.44
C TRP A 86 -1.87 -4.44 -26.21
N TRP A 87 -1.78 -5.58 -25.53
CA TRP A 87 -1.53 -6.89 -26.18
C TRP A 87 -2.64 -7.30 -27.15
N GLU A 88 -3.88 -6.89 -26.87
CA GLU A 88 -5.05 -7.14 -27.74
C GLU A 88 -5.20 -6.08 -28.85
N GLY A 89 -4.33 -5.08 -28.90
CA GLY A 89 -4.39 -3.95 -29.84
C GLY A 89 -5.53 -2.97 -29.54
N ILE A 90 -6.03 -2.97 -28.29
CA ILE A 90 -7.09 -2.09 -27.81
C ILE A 90 -6.43 -0.93 -27.06
N ASP A 91 -6.82 0.30 -27.39
CA ASP A 91 -6.38 1.48 -26.64
C ASP A 91 -7.02 1.48 -25.24
N ALA A 92 -6.18 1.50 -24.21
CA ALA A 92 -6.58 1.43 -22.81
C ALA A 92 -7.44 2.63 -22.35
N TYR A 93 -7.37 3.75 -23.07
CA TYR A 93 -8.12 4.96 -22.75
C TYR A 93 -9.37 5.15 -23.60
N ALA A 94 -9.57 4.30 -24.62
CA ALA A 94 -10.71 4.42 -25.52
C ALA A 94 -12.02 3.94 -24.90
N PHE A 95 -11.96 3.06 -23.91
CA PHE A 95 -13.14 2.46 -23.29
C PHE A 95 -12.97 2.34 -21.79
N LEU A 96 -14.06 2.57 -21.05
CA LEU A 96 -14.06 2.26 -19.63
C LEU A 96 -14.02 0.73 -19.44
N PRO A 97 -13.34 0.22 -18.40
CA PRO A 97 -13.32 -1.20 -18.07
C PRO A 97 -14.74 -1.80 -17.93
N SER A 98 -15.68 -1.00 -17.43
CA SER A 98 -17.09 -1.34 -17.28
C SER A 98 -17.81 -1.52 -18.63
N GLU A 99 -17.44 -0.76 -19.66
CA GLU A 99 -17.97 -0.87 -21.02
C GLU A 99 -17.42 -2.14 -21.71
N ILE A 100 -16.12 -2.39 -21.58
CA ILE A 100 -15.45 -3.60 -22.11
C ILE A 100 -16.04 -4.89 -21.50
N ALA A 101 -16.35 -4.87 -20.19
CA ALA A 101 -16.95 -6.00 -19.49
C ALA A 101 -18.41 -6.25 -19.91
N LYS A 102 -19.16 -5.17 -20.20
CA LYS A 102 -20.59 -5.23 -20.56
C LYS A 102 -20.79 -5.67 -22.02
N GLU A 103 -19.90 -5.25 -22.91
CA GLU A 103 -19.96 -5.60 -24.33
C GLU A 103 -19.33 -6.97 -24.66
N ASN A 104 -18.78 -7.70 -23.67
CA ASN A 104 -18.07 -8.97 -23.89
C ASN A 104 -16.97 -8.89 -24.98
N ILE A 105 -16.38 -7.70 -25.21
CA ILE A 105 -15.36 -7.48 -26.25
C ILE A 105 -14.16 -8.41 -26.06
N LEU A 106 -13.83 -8.71 -24.81
CA LEU A 106 -12.75 -9.63 -24.45
C LEU A 106 -13.13 -11.11 -24.57
N LYS A 107 -14.38 -11.51 -24.79
CA LYS A 107 -14.72 -12.93 -24.98
C LYS A 107 -14.46 -13.43 -26.40
N SER A 108 -14.53 -12.56 -27.40
CA SER A 108 -14.46 -12.95 -28.81
C SER A 108 -13.02 -13.11 -29.34
N ARG A 109 -12.01 -12.67 -28.59
CA ARG A 109 -10.59 -12.64 -29.02
C ARG A 109 -9.62 -13.46 -28.15
N VAL A 110 -10.12 -14.13 -27.11
CA VAL A 110 -9.23 -14.73 -26.09
C VAL A 110 -8.85 -16.17 -26.41
N ILE A 111 -7.60 -16.33 -26.84
CA ILE A 111 -6.80 -17.55 -26.63
C ILE A 111 -5.91 -17.23 -25.43
N TYR A 112 -6.31 -17.65 -24.22
CA TYR A 112 -5.57 -17.37 -22.99
C TYR A 112 -4.12 -17.86 -23.10
N SER A 113 -3.14 -16.96 -23.05
CA SER A 113 -1.80 -17.37 -22.65
C SER A 113 -1.89 -17.78 -21.19
N THR A 114 -1.81 -19.08 -20.95
CA THR A 114 -2.07 -19.74 -19.66
C THR A 114 -1.20 -19.18 -18.52
N GLN A 115 -0.08 -18.52 -18.87
CA GLN A 115 0.87 -17.87 -17.96
C GLN A 115 0.37 -16.53 -17.38
N PHE A 116 -0.35 -15.70 -18.14
CA PHE A 116 -0.84 -14.41 -17.64
C PHE A 116 -2.02 -14.61 -16.68
N THR A 117 -2.90 -15.56 -16.97
CA THR A 117 -4.00 -15.95 -16.08
C THR A 117 -3.50 -16.55 -14.78
N GLN A 118 -2.41 -17.33 -14.81
CA GLN A 118 -1.78 -17.85 -13.58
C GLN A 118 -1.16 -16.74 -12.72
N LEU A 119 -0.53 -15.74 -13.33
CA LEU A 119 0.01 -14.57 -12.63
C LEU A 119 -1.12 -13.76 -11.95
N LEU A 120 -2.21 -13.51 -12.67
CA LEU A 120 -3.37 -12.78 -12.13
C LEU A 120 -4.09 -13.55 -11.03
N GLN A 121 -4.21 -14.88 -11.16
CA GLN A 121 -4.79 -15.76 -10.12
C GLN A 121 -3.94 -15.73 -8.84
N HIS A 122 -2.60 -15.71 -8.97
CA HIS A 122 -1.70 -15.63 -7.83
C HIS A 122 -1.76 -14.26 -7.15
N LEU A 123 -1.85 -13.18 -7.93
CA LEU A 123 -1.99 -11.81 -7.41
C LEU A 123 -3.36 -11.55 -6.76
N SER A 124 -4.44 -12.15 -7.27
CA SER A 124 -5.79 -12.02 -6.68
C SER A 124 -5.99 -12.85 -5.41
N THR A 125 -5.19 -13.88 -5.16
CA THR A 125 -5.20 -14.60 -3.87
C THR A 125 -4.56 -13.82 -2.72
N ILE A 126 -3.74 -12.80 -3.01
CA ILE A 126 -2.97 -12.04 -2.01
C ILE A 126 -3.77 -10.84 -1.46
N LYS A 127 -4.83 -10.42 -2.14
CA LYS A 127 -5.74 -9.37 -1.70
C LYS A 127 -7.13 -9.80 -2.11
N SER A 128 -8.10 -9.87 -1.18
CA SER A 128 -9.52 -10.09 -1.48
C SER A 128 -10.02 -8.95 -2.36
N ILE A 129 -9.68 -9.00 -3.64
CA ILE A 129 -10.09 -8.03 -4.66
C ILE A 129 -11.49 -8.48 -5.04
N ASP A 130 -12.46 -7.97 -4.30
CA ASP A 130 -13.82 -7.93 -4.79
C ASP A 130 -13.80 -7.11 -6.08
N PHE A 131 -14.19 -7.78 -7.15
CA PHE A 131 -14.46 -7.21 -8.47
C PHE A 131 -15.43 -6.00 -8.43
N CYS A 132 -16.04 -5.72 -7.27
CA CYS A 132 -16.89 -4.57 -6.99
C CYS A 132 -16.24 -3.20 -7.22
N TYR A 133 -14.91 -3.05 -7.07
CA TYR A 133 -14.28 -1.73 -7.28
C TYR A 133 -14.30 -1.28 -8.75
N TRP A 134 -14.31 -2.23 -9.69
CA TRP A 134 -14.41 -1.96 -11.14
C TRP A 134 -15.84 -1.65 -11.62
N ARG A 135 -16.83 -1.61 -10.72
CA ARG A 135 -18.24 -1.35 -11.09
C ARG A 135 -18.57 0.14 -11.19
N ASN A 136 -17.78 1.00 -10.54
CA ASN A 136 -18.10 2.44 -10.37
C ASN A 136 -17.01 3.40 -10.88
N THR A 137 -15.97 2.90 -11.55
CA THR A 137 -14.98 3.71 -12.30
C THR A 137 -15.09 3.39 -13.76
#